data_AF-A0AAA9ZKT7-F1
#
_entry.id   AF-A0AAA9ZKT7-F1
#
_cell.length_a   1.000
_cell.length_b   1.000
_cell.length_c   1.000
_cell.angle_alpha   90.00
_cell.angle_beta   90.00
_cell.angle_gamma   90.00
#
_symmetry.space_group_name_H-M   'P 1'
#
loop_
_entity.id
_entity.type
_entity.pdbx_description
1 polymer ?
#
loop_
_entity_poly.entity_id
_entity_poly.type
_entity_poly.pdbx_seq_one_letter_code
_entity_poly.pdbx_strand_id
1 'polypeptide(L)'
;MIETIQEQELCQKQSILGDMLRNNPFVMEMQWMVLVAITIVEICRKIYGITGYTSFRHYVTQAENAIEWFIIVSVFVISYIYTKRTYTWQNHIGAFAVLLGWTNLMLMIGQLPVFGAYVAMYRKVQVEFAKLFMAYSCMLIGFTISFCVIFPSSSSFANPFMGFITVLVMMTGEQDLDLLINDPDGKDPPFLLEISAQITFVLFLLFVTVILMNLLIGIAVHDIQGLKKTAGLSKLVRQTKLISYIESALFNGWLPNWLRSLLHYTALVSPQAYRVVLSVKPLNPGEKRLPRDIMMAAYEVAKQRKHLGTTISNRNSTVTFFNFKNKFESSTSTSAVAMDRSADSDCGFETASICTLTTKIDENAEKIELLKHEIRDLKGTLLQNQHVLEQLLGILTVKQQQQQLHRSATEKSIKIKNHE
;
A
#
# COMPACT_ATOMS: atom_id res chain seq x y z
N MET A 1 48.23 12.28 -36.14
CA MET A 1 46.89 12.88 -36.35
C MET A 1 46.04 12.34 -35.23
N ILE A 2 45.98 13.08 -34.12
CA ILE A 2 45.22 12.69 -32.93
C ILE A 2 43.78 13.05 -33.27
N GLU A 3 43.01 12.01 -33.58
CA GLU A 3 41.58 12.12 -33.86
C GLU A 3 40.92 12.50 -32.53
N THR A 4 40.68 13.80 -32.36
CA THR A 4 39.84 14.32 -31.29
C THR A 4 38.47 13.71 -31.50
N ILE A 5 38.10 12.78 -30.62
CA ILE A 5 36.72 12.33 -30.43
C ILE A 5 35.92 13.59 -30.11
N GLN A 6 35.31 14.15 -31.14
CA GLN A 6 34.36 15.23 -31.04
C GLN A 6 33.16 14.59 -30.35
N GLU A 7 33.04 14.80 -29.03
CA GLU A 7 31.82 14.45 -28.30
C GLU A 7 30.67 15.08 -29.07
N GLN A 8 29.93 14.21 -29.76
CA GLN A 8 28.73 14.59 -30.48
C GLN A 8 27.75 15.02 -29.39
N GLU A 9 27.69 16.33 -29.09
CA GLU A 9 26.76 16.91 -28.14
C GLU A 9 25.35 16.54 -28.60
N LEU A 10 24.82 15.43 -28.06
CA LEU A 10 23.45 14.94 -28.30
C LEU A 10 22.40 15.99 -27.84
N CYS A 11 22.84 17.05 -27.18
CA CYS A 11 22.09 18.22 -26.78
C CYS A 11 22.62 19.47 -27.50
N GLN A 12 22.40 19.57 -28.80
CA GLN A 12 22.65 20.80 -29.55
C GLN A 12 21.85 21.96 -28.91
N LYS A 13 22.48 23.12 -28.71
CA LYS A 13 21.87 24.33 -28.11
C LYS A 13 20.83 24.93 -29.06
N GLN A 14 19.66 24.31 -29.17
CA GLN A 14 18.53 24.78 -29.98
C GLN A 14 17.24 24.95 -29.16
N SER A 15 17.26 24.66 -27.86
CA SER A 15 16.09 24.87 -27.01
C SER A 15 15.92 26.37 -26.71
N ILE A 16 14.90 26.98 -27.34
CA ILE A 16 14.48 28.37 -27.11
C ILE A 16 14.25 28.64 -25.60
N LEU A 17 13.65 27.69 -24.90
CA LEU A 17 13.40 27.79 -23.46
C LEU A 17 14.72 27.79 -22.68
N GLY A 18 15.66 26.90 -23.06
CA GLY A 18 16.97 26.80 -22.42
C GLY A 18 17.81 28.07 -22.58
N ASP A 19 17.78 28.69 -23.78
CA ASP A 19 18.47 29.96 -24.02
C ASP A 19 17.81 31.13 -23.28
N MET A 20 16.46 31.19 -23.26
CA MET A 20 15.74 32.21 -22.49
C MET A 20 16.01 32.13 -20.98
N LEU A 21 16.06 30.91 -20.43
CA LEU A 21 16.40 30.66 -19.03
C LEU A 21 17.85 31.00 -18.70
N ARG A 22 18.79 30.65 -19.59
CA ARG A 22 20.22 30.94 -19.41
C ARG A 22 20.54 32.44 -19.52
N ASN A 23 19.76 33.18 -20.30
CA ASN A 23 19.90 34.63 -20.44
C ASN A 23 19.35 35.41 -19.24
N ASN A 24 18.50 34.80 -18.41
CA ASN A 24 17.87 35.45 -17.25
C ASN A 24 18.27 34.73 -15.93
N PRO A 25 19.46 35.02 -15.36
CA PRO A 25 19.96 34.32 -14.18
C PRO A 25 19.04 34.47 -12.95
N PHE A 26 18.36 35.62 -12.82
CA PHE A 26 17.36 35.86 -11.77
C PHE A 26 16.19 34.87 -11.82
N VAL A 27 15.71 34.52 -13.02
CA VAL A 27 14.59 33.58 -13.19
C VAL A 27 15.01 32.17 -12.78
N MET A 28 16.24 31.78 -13.12
CA MET A 28 16.81 30.49 -12.72
C MET A 28 16.98 30.38 -11.19
N GLU A 29 17.48 31.44 -10.54
CA GLU A 29 17.60 31.49 -9.08
C GLU A 29 16.24 31.43 -8.39
N MET A 30 15.25 32.18 -8.87
CA MET A 30 13.88 32.16 -8.34
C MET A 30 13.23 30.77 -8.51
N GLN A 31 13.35 30.15 -9.68
CA GLN A 31 12.82 28.81 -9.93
C GLN A 31 13.46 27.76 -9.02
N TRP A 32 14.78 27.83 -8.84
CA TRP A 32 15.47 26.91 -7.94
C TRP A 32 15.05 27.10 -6.47
N MET A 33 14.92 28.35 -6.01
CA MET A 33 14.45 28.64 -4.64
C MET A 33 13.04 28.10 -4.40
N VAL A 34 12.13 28.29 -5.36
CA VAL A 34 10.78 27.71 -5.30
C VAL A 34 10.83 26.18 -5.27
N LEU A 35 11.66 25.56 -6.11
CA LEU A 35 11.82 24.11 -6.16
C LEU A 35 12.34 23.54 -4.84
N VAL A 36 13.33 24.21 -4.21
CA VAL A 36 13.86 23.82 -2.91
C VAL A 36 12.81 24.00 -1.81
N ALA A 37 12.06 25.10 -1.80
CA ALA A 37 10.99 25.33 -0.83
C ALA A 37 9.93 24.21 -0.90
N ILE A 38 9.49 23.83 -2.11
CA ILE A 38 8.57 22.71 -2.32
C ILE A 38 9.22 21.40 -1.85
N THR A 39 10.49 21.17 -2.16
CA THR A 39 11.21 19.95 -1.75
C THR A 39 11.33 19.84 -0.23
N ILE A 40 11.55 20.94 0.49
CA ILE A 40 11.56 20.96 1.96
C ILE A 40 10.19 20.56 2.52
N VAL A 41 9.09 21.07 1.94
CA VAL A 41 7.73 20.68 2.35
C VAL A 41 7.49 19.18 2.08
N GLU A 42 7.93 18.67 0.94
CA GLU A 42 7.86 17.25 0.60
C GLU A 42 8.68 16.37 1.56
N ILE A 43 9.88 16.79 1.94
CA ILE A 43 10.73 16.13 2.95
C ILE A 43 10.00 16.09 4.30
N CYS A 44 9.48 17.21 4.77
CA CYS A 44 8.71 17.28 6.01
C CYS A 44 7.53 16.30 5.96
N ARG A 45 6.72 16.33 4.89
CA ARG A 45 5.60 15.38 4.68
C ARG A 45 6.08 13.93 4.76
N LYS A 46 7.21 13.61 4.12
CA LYS A 46 7.77 12.26 4.08
C LYS A 46 8.25 11.80 5.45
N ILE A 47 8.92 12.66 6.21
CA ILE A 47 9.37 12.38 7.59
C ILE A 47 8.17 12.09 8.49
N TYR A 48 7.12 12.91 8.46
CA TYR A 48 5.89 12.63 9.22
C TYR A 48 5.25 11.29 8.82
N GLY A 49 5.26 10.97 7.52
CA GLY A 49 4.76 9.69 7.01
C GLY A 49 5.58 8.48 7.47
N ILE A 50 6.91 8.60 7.56
CA ILE A 50 7.82 7.52 7.97
C ILE A 50 7.56 7.10 9.42
N THR A 51 7.26 8.05 10.32
CA THR A 51 6.98 7.76 11.74
C THR A 51 5.80 6.81 11.94
N GLY A 52 4.90 6.70 10.96
CA GLY A 52 3.78 5.74 10.99
C GLY A 52 4.18 4.30 10.61
N TYR A 53 5.38 4.05 10.09
CA TYR A 53 5.83 2.71 9.72
C TYR A 53 6.59 2.03 10.86
N THR A 54 6.19 0.80 11.19
CA THR A 54 6.84 -0.01 12.22
C THR A 54 8.19 -0.61 11.79
N SER A 55 8.50 -0.63 10.49
CA SER A 55 9.73 -1.22 9.96
C SER A 55 10.28 -0.47 8.73
N PHE A 56 11.56 -0.12 8.78
CA PHE A 56 12.28 0.59 7.71
C PHE A 56 12.42 -0.25 6.42
N ARG A 57 12.59 -1.57 6.54
CA ARG A 57 12.75 -2.45 5.36
C ARG A 57 11.48 -2.47 4.50
N HIS A 58 10.32 -2.58 5.13
CA HIS A 58 9.04 -2.57 4.42
C HIS A 58 8.80 -1.24 3.70
N TYR A 59 9.28 -0.13 4.28
CA TYR A 59 9.20 1.18 3.69
C TYR A 59 10.07 1.34 2.43
N VAL A 60 11.34 0.89 2.48
CA VAL A 60 12.28 1.03 1.35
C VAL A 60 11.95 0.10 0.18
N THR A 61 11.33 -1.06 0.43
CA THR A 61 10.94 -2.00 -0.64
C THR A 61 9.77 -1.48 -1.50
N GLN A 62 9.03 -0.46 -1.06
CA GLN A 62 7.96 0.14 -1.85
C GLN A 62 8.52 1.07 -2.93
N ALA A 63 8.26 0.74 -4.21
CA ALA A 63 8.73 1.52 -5.35
C ALA A 63 8.29 3.00 -5.31
N GLU A 64 7.11 3.29 -4.79
CA GLU A 64 6.60 4.67 -4.62
C GLU A 64 7.52 5.50 -3.69
N ASN A 65 7.96 4.92 -2.57
CA ASN A 65 8.88 5.58 -1.66
C ASN A 65 10.26 5.77 -2.28
N ALA A 66 10.75 4.79 -3.04
CA ALA A 66 12.04 4.89 -3.73
C ALA A 66 12.04 6.00 -4.80
N ILE A 67 10.95 6.11 -5.59
CA ILE A 67 10.78 7.16 -6.59
C ILE A 67 10.75 8.54 -5.94
N GLU A 68 9.99 8.71 -4.84
CA GLU A 68 9.94 9.99 -4.12
C GLU A 68 11.31 10.41 -3.56
N TRP A 69 12.08 9.47 -2.97
CA TRP A 69 13.43 9.75 -2.50
C TRP A 69 14.39 10.11 -3.64
N PHE A 70 14.30 9.43 -4.79
CA PHE A 70 15.08 9.79 -5.97
C PHE A 70 14.79 11.23 -6.43
N ILE A 71 13.51 11.63 -6.48
CA ILE A 71 13.12 12.99 -6.85
C ILE A 71 13.70 14.00 -5.85
N ILE A 72 13.59 13.75 -4.55
CA ILE A 72 14.15 14.65 -3.51
C ILE A 72 15.66 14.81 -3.70
N VAL A 73 16.40 13.71 -3.84
CA VAL A 73 17.86 13.75 -4.04
C VAL A 73 18.23 14.47 -5.34
N SER A 74 17.47 14.24 -6.41
CA SER A 74 17.74 14.85 -7.72
C SER A 74 17.73 16.38 -7.69
N VAL A 75 16.84 17.00 -6.91
CA VAL A 75 16.76 18.48 -6.77
C VAL A 75 18.05 19.07 -6.21
N PHE A 76 18.65 18.40 -5.21
CA PHE A 76 19.94 18.83 -4.65
C PHE A 76 21.10 18.57 -5.60
N VAL A 77 21.08 17.44 -6.30
CA VAL A 77 22.13 17.03 -7.25
C VAL A 77 22.19 17.96 -8.49
N ILE A 78 21.04 18.46 -8.95
CA ILE A 78 20.94 19.38 -10.10
C ILE A 78 21.15 20.85 -9.67
N SER A 79 21.39 21.12 -8.38
CA SER A 79 21.50 22.49 -7.88
C SER A 79 22.61 23.30 -8.56
N TYR A 80 22.21 24.44 -9.10
CA TYR A 80 23.10 25.41 -9.75
C TYR A 80 23.93 26.23 -8.72
N ILE A 81 23.39 26.43 -7.52
CA ILE A 81 23.92 27.36 -6.52
C ILE A 81 25.24 26.91 -5.89
N TYR A 82 25.49 25.60 -5.81
CA TYR A 82 26.74 25.08 -5.27
C TYR A 82 27.92 25.22 -6.23
N THR A 83 27.69 25.21 -7.56
CA THR A 83 28.77 25.05 -8.54
C THR A 83 28.86 26.19 -9.56
N LYS A 84 27.86 27.08 -9.66
CA LYS A 84 27.77 28.19 -10.64
C LYS A 84 28.00 27.79 -12.11
N ARG A 85 27.91 26.49 -12.41
CA ARG A 85 28.12 25.86 -13.72
C ARG A 85 27.13 24.71 -13.85
N THR A 86 26.51 24.60 -15.02
CA THR A 86 25.66 23.45 -15.37
C THR A 86 26.49 22.43 -16.14
N TYR A 87 26.42 21.17 -15.71
CA TYR A 87 27.09 20.06 -16.39
C TYR A 87 26.09 19.28 -17.26
N THR A 88 26.57 18.64 -18.32
CA THR A 88 25.76 17.81 -19.21
C THR A 88 25.07 16.66 -18.48
N TRP A 89 25.74 16.04 -17.50
CA TRP A 89 25.17 14.96 -16.69
C TRP A 89 23.98 15.39 -15.82
N GLN A 90 23.92 16.66 -15.41
CA GLN A 90 22.79 17.20 -14.64
C GLN A 90 21.52 17.24 -15.49
N ASN A 91 21.64 17.44 -16.81
CA ASN A 91 20.49 17.40 -17.71
C ASN A 91 19.88 16.00 -17.79
N HIS A 92 20.72 14.95 -17.78
CA HIS A 92 20.22 13.56 -17.75
C HIS A 92 19.45 13.28 -16.46
N ILE A 93 20.00 13.65 -15.30
CA ILE A 93 19.32 13.46 -14.02
C ILE A 93 18.04 14.28 -13.95
N GLY A 94 18.05 15.51 -14.45
CA GLY A 94 16.87 16.37 -14.54
C GLY A 94 15.77 15.77 -15.41
N ALA A 95 16.12 15.20 -16.56
CA ALA A 95 15.16 14.52 -17.43
C ALA A 95 14.49 13.33 -16.72
N PHE A 96 15.27 12.47 -16.05
CA PHE A 96 14.73 11.37 -15.26
C PHE A 96 13.89 11.84 -14.07
N ALA A 97 14.34 12.88 -13.37
CA ALA A 97 13.61 13.47 -12.24
C ALA A 97 12.24 14.01 -12.66
N VAL A 98 12.16 14.69 -13.81
CA VAL A 98 10.90 15.19 -14.36
C VAL A 98 9.97 14.03 -14.73
N LEU A 99 10.47 13.01 -15.44
CA LEU A 99 9.68 11.84 -15.83
C LEU A 99 9.14 11.08 -14.60
N LEU A 100 10.00 10.83 -13.62
CA LEU A 100 9.64 10.16 -12.38
C LEU A 100 8.72 11.02 -11.51
N GLY A 101 8.87 12.36 -11.54
CA GLY A 101 7.99 13.31 -10.88
C GLY A 101 6.55 13.25 -11.41
N TRP A 102 6.38 13.24 -12.74
CA TRP A 102 5.07 13.05 -13.37
C TRP A 102 4.48 11.66 -13.11
N THR A 103 5.32 10.64 -13.09
CA THR A 103 4.92 9.27 -12.72
C THR A 103 4.42 9.25 -11.27
N ASN A 104 5.16 9.85 -10.34
CA ASN A 104 4.77 9.96 -8.93
C ASN A 104 3.45 10.72 -8.76
N LEU A 105 3.26 11.82 -9.49
CA LEU A 105 2.00 12.56 -9.49
C LEU A 105 0.81 11.68 -9.91
N MET A 106 0.97 10.88 -10.97
CA MET A 106 -0.07 9.94 -11.41
C MET A 106 -0.38 8.89 -10.32
N LEU A 107 0.63 8.41 -9.59
CA LEU A 107 0.43 7.48 -8.46
C LEU A 107 -0.30 8.15 -7.29
N MET A 108 0.02 9.41 -6.97
CA MET A 108 -0.67 10.21 -5.95
C MET A 108 -2.13 10.49 -6.31
N ILE A 109 -2.42 10.81 -7.57
CA ILE A 109 -3.80 10.95 -8.10
C ILE A 109 -4.60 9.65 -7.88
N GLY A 110 -3.94 8.49 -7.86
CA GLY A 110 -4.53 7.21 -7.54
C GLY A 110 -5.09 7.06 -6.12
N GLN A 111 -4.83 8.00 -5.23
CA GLN A 111 -5.45 8.06 -3.89
C GLN A 111 -6.85 8.66 -3.94
N LEU A 112 -7.18 9.43 -4.99
CA LEU A 112 -8.51 10.00 -5.17
C LEU A 112 -9.53 8.90 -5.51
N PRO A 113 -10.75 8.93 -4.95
CA PRO A 113 -11.70 7.84 -5.17
C PRO A 113 -12.18 7.67 -6.62
N VAL A 114 -12.13 8.74 -7.41
CA VAL A 114 -12.51 8.69 -8.84
C VAL A 114 -11.41 8.01 -9.68
N PHE A 115 -10.15 8.40 -9.47
CA PHE A 115 -9.03 7.96 -10.29
C PHE A 115 -8.35 6.68 -9.76
N GLY A 116 -8.55 6.33 -8.49
CA GLY A 116 -7.85 5.23 -7.85
C GLY A 116 -8.08 3.86 -8.46
N ALA A 117 -9.22 3.64 -9.12
CA ALA A 117 -9.47 2.41 -9.87
C ALA A 117 -8.60 2.34 -11.14
N TYR A 118 -8.49 3.44 -11.89
CA TYR A 118 -7.68 3.51 -13.12
C TYR A 118 -6.19 3.38 -12.81
N VAL A 119 -5.69 4.08 -11.80
CA VAL A 119 -4.27 3.99 -11.39
C VAL A 119 -3.94 2.62 -10.81
N ALA A 120 -4.87 1.98 -10.08
CA ALA A 120 -4.70 0.59 -9.63
C ALA A 120 -4.62 -0.39 -10.81
N MET A 121 -5.45 -0.20 -11.84
CA MET A 121 -5.40 -0.99 -13.06
C MET A 121 -4.08 -0.82 -13.80
N TYR A 122 -3.62 0.41 -13.97
CA TYR A 122 -2.34 0.71 -14.59
C TYR A 122 -1.17 0.00 -13.88
N ARG A 123 -1.04 0.17 -12.56
CA ARG A 123 0.01 -0.53 -11.77
C ARG A 123 -0.07 -2.04 -11.91
N LYS A 124 -1.29 -2.61 -11.88
CA LYS A 124 -1.47 -4.05 -12.01
C LYS A 124 -1.00 -4.54 -13.39
N VAL A 125 -1.41 -3.86 -14.46
CA VAL A 125 -0.98 -4.19 -15.83
C VAL A 125 0.55 -4.08 -15.95
N GLN A 126 1.17 -3.05 -15.39
CA GLN A 126 2.64 -2.92 -15.40
C GLN A 126 3.36 -4.09 -14.72
N VAL A 127 2.89 -4.54 -13.55
CA VAL A 127 3.50 -5.66 -12.83
C VAL A 127 3.36 -6.96 -13.61
N GLU A 128 2.20 -7.22 -14.20
CA GLU A 128 1.96 -8.44 -14.97
C GLU A 128 2.73 -8.42 -16.29
N PHE A 129 2.79 -7.26 -16.94
CA PHE A 129 3.69 -7.01 -18.06
C PHE A 129 5.14 -7.33 -17.70
N ALA A 130 5.65 -6.81 -16.58
CA ALA A 130 7.04 -7.00 -16.16
C ALA A 130 7.36 -8.48 -15.88
N LYS A 131 6.44 -9.22 -15.25
CA LYS A 131 6.61 -10.68 -15.04
C LYS A 131 6.69 -11.42 -16.38
N LEU A 132 5.78 -11.11 -17.30
CA LEU A 132 5.71 -11.71 -18.61
C LEU A 132 6.97 -11.40 -19.43
N PHE A 133 7.37 -10.14 -19.44
CA PHE A 133 8.56 -9.65 -20.11
C PHE A 133 9.83 -10.33 -19.57
N MET A 134 9.96 -10.49 -18.24
CA MET A 134 11.07 -11.24 -17.66
C MET A 134 11.06 -12.71 -18.09
N ALA A 135 9.90 -13.37 -18.13
CA ALA A 135 9.79 -14.77 -18.55
C ALA A 135 10.23 -14.98 -20.01
N TYR A 136 9.97 -14.01 -20.89
CA TYR A 136 10.35 -14.07 -22.31
C TYR A 136 11.64 -13.33 -22.66
N SER A 137 12.34 -12.79 -21.66
CA SER A 137 13.59 -12.04 -21.88
C SER A 137 14.67 -12.89 -22.56
N CYS A 138 14.76 -14.19 -22.23
CA CYS A 138 15.72 -15.10 -22.86
C CYS A 138 15.54 -15.22 -24.37
N MET A 139 14.28 -15.19 -24.82
CA MET A 139 13.92 -15.25 -26.23
C MET A 139 14.30 -13.96 -26.95
N LEU A 140 13.99 -12.79 -26.35
CA LEU A 140 14.37 -11.49 -26.90
C LEU A 140 15.89 -11.33 -27.01
N ILE A 141 16.63 -11.77 -25.98
CA ILE A 141 18.10 -11.78 -26.00
C ILE A 141 18.62 -12.73 -27.09
N GLY A 142 18.02 -13.92 -27.25
CA GLY A 142 18.39 -14.88 -28.29
C GLY A 142 18.25 -14.30 -29.71
N PHE A 143 17.11 -13.66 -30.02
CA PHE A 143 16.91 -13.00 -31.31
C PHE A 143 17.84 -11.79 -31.48
N THR A 144 18.11 -11.02 -30.42
CA THR A 144 19.05 -9.89 -30.46
C THR A 144 20.44 -10.35 -30.88
N ILE A 145 20.97 -11.38 -30.22
CA ILE A 145 22.30 -11.93 -30.54
C ILE A 145 22.30 -12.51 -31.95
N SER A 146 21.23 -13.21 -32.36
CA SER A 146 21.09 -13.74 -33.72
C SER A 146 21.17 -12.63 -34.78
N PHE A 147 20.45 -11.54 -34.59
CA PHE A 147 20.49 -10.40 -35.52
C PHE A 147 21.83 -9.65 -35.51
N CYS A 148 22.52 -9.56 -34.37
CA CYS A 148 23.89 -9.04 -34.34
C CYS A 148 24.87 -9.88 -35.15
N VAL A 149 24.66 -11.20 -35.25
CA VAL A 149 25.49 -12.11 -36.05
C VAL A 149 25.11 -12.07 -37.53
N ILE A 150 23.80 -11.98 -37.84
CA ILE A 150 23.29 -11.99 -39.22
C ILE A 150 23.48 -10.65 -39.92
N PHE A 151 23.35 -9.53 -39.20
CA PHE A 151 23.43 -8.16 -39.75
C PHE A 151 24.60 -7.34 -39.17
N PRO A 152 25.86 -7.82 -39.29
CA PRO A 152 27.01 -7.18 -38.65
C PRO A 152 27.31 -5.77 -39.18
N SER A 153 26.96 -5.49 -40.43
CA SER A 153 27.23 -4.20 -41.09
C SER A 153 26.16 -3.13 -40.82
N SER A 154 25.07 -3.48 -40.13
CA SER A 154 23.99 -2.54 -39.85
C SER A 154 24.28 -1.68 -38.63
N SER A 155 23.98 -0.38 -38.70
CA SER A 155 24.12 0.53 -37.56
C SER A 155 23.19 0.16 -36.40
N SER A 156 22.02 -0.39 -36.71
CA SER A 156 21.03 -0.88 -35.74
C SER A 156 21.54 -2.03 -34.87
N PHE A 157 22.45 -2.86 -35.38
CA PHE A 157 23.00 -4.03 -34.66
C PHE A 157 24.50 -3.92 -34.34
N ALA A 158 25.09 -2.73 -34.45
CA ALA A 158 26.52 -2.49 -34.20
C ALA A 158 26.98 -2.86 -32.79
N ASN A 159 26.10 -2.75 -31.79
CA ASN A 159 26.37 -3.17 -30.40
C ASN A 159 25.17 -3.96 -29.85
N PRO A 160 25.37 -4.97 -28.98
CA PRO A 160 24.28 -5.77 -28.42
C PRO A 160 23.21 -4.95 -27.68
N PHE A 161 23.60 -3.83 -27.06
CA PHE A 161 22.65 -2.93 -26.39
C PHE A 161 21.75 -2.18 -27.38
N MET A 162 22.32 -1.66 -28.47
CA MET A 162 21.56 -1.03 -29.55
C MET A 162 20.68 -2.06 -30.27
N GLY A 163 21.23 -3.24 -30.55
CA GLY A 163 20.47 -4.35 -31.13
C GLY A 163 19.29 -4.78 -30.25
N PHE A 164 19.45 -4.79 -28.92
CA PHE A 164 18.36 -5.09 -28.00
C PHE A 164 17.25 -4.03 -28.07
N ILE A 165 17.62 -2.74 -28.11
CA ILE A 165 16.65 -1.65 -28.30
C ILE A 165 15.94 -1.80 -29.64
N THR A 166 16.66 -2.09 -30.72
CA THR A 166 16.09 -2.33 -32.05
C THR A 166 15.12 -3.51 -32.03
N VAL A 167 15.44 -4.62 -31.37
CA VAL A 167 14.53 -5.76 -31.19
C VAL A 167 13.27 -5.37 -30.40
N LEU A 168 13.40 -4.53 -29.37
CA LEU A 168 12.24 -4.01 -28.64
C LEU A 168 11.36 -3.10 -29.51
N VAL A 169 11.96 -2.27 -30.36
CA VAL A 169 11.23 -1.46 -31.35
C VAL A 169 10.52 -2.37 -32.36
N MET A 170 11.21 -3.39 -32.89
CA MET A 170 10.60 -4.38 -33.79
C MET A 170 9.48 -5.18 -33.12
N MET A 171 9.57 -5.42 -31.80
CA MET A 171 8.51 -6.05 -31.02
C MET A 171 7.22 -5.21 -31.08
N THR A 172 7.30 -3.88 -31.07
CA THR A 172 6.10 -3.00 -31.13
C THR A 172 5.37 -3.04 -32.48
N GLY A 173 5.96 -3.67 -33.48
CA GLY A 173 5.41 -3.83 -34.82
C GLY A 173 6.04 -2.92 -35.87
N GLU A 174 7.02 -2.08 -35.49
CA GLU A 174 7.80 -1.30 -36.44
C GLU A 174 8.85 -2.20 -37.12
N GLN A 175 8.60 -2.57 -38.37
CA GLN A 175 9.47 -3.47 -39.13
C GLN A 175 10.44 -2.69 -39.99
N ASP A 176 11.74 -2.89 -39.76
CA ASP A 176 12.81 -2.33 -40.56
C ASP A 176 13.17 -3.30 -41.70
N LEU A 177 12.34 -3.31 -42.76
CA LEU A 177 12.52 -4.21 -43.91
C LEU A 177 13.78 -3.88 -44.73
N ASP A 178 14.30 -2.66 -44.54
CA ASP A 178 15.53 -2.18 -45.16
C ASP A 178 16.74 -3.05 -44.78
N LEU A 179 16.70 -3.74 -43.64
CA LEU A 179 17.74 -4.69 -43.24
C LEU A 179 17.84 -5.92 -44.14
N LEU A 180 16.75 -6.27 -44.85
CA LEU A 180 16.70 -7.40 -45.76
C LEU A 180 16.97 -6.99 -47.22
N ILE A 181 16.86 -5.69 -47.54
CA ILE A 181 16.90 -5.17 -48.91
C ILE A 181 18.19 -4.38 -49.18
N ASN A 182 18.70 -3.64 -48.19
CA ASN A 182 19.88 -2.80 -48.36
C ASN A 182 21.14 -3.63 -48.17
N ASP A 183 21.85 -3.84 -49.27
CA ASP A 183 23.22 -4.31 -49.27
C ASP A 183 24.16 -3.09 -49.24
N PRO A 184 24.77 -2.76 -48.09
CA PRO A 184 25.61 -1.57 -47.96
C PRO A 184 26.91 -1.65 -48.78
N ASP A 185 27.33 -2.84 -49.22
CA ASP A 185 28.62 -3.06 -49.88
C ASP A 185 28.50 -3.38 -51.38
N GLY A 186 27.27 -3.47 -51.92
CA GLY A 186 27.01 -3.81 -53.34
C GLY A 186 27.66 -5.14 -53.78
N LYS A 187 27.90 -6.03 -52.81
CA LYS A 187 28.48 -7.35 -52.99
C LYS A 187 27.46 -8.33 -52.49
N ASP A 188 26.82 -9.02 -53.44
CA ASP A 188 25.80 -10.00 -53.17
C ASP A 188 26.20 -10.87 -51.97
N PRO A 189 25.48 -10.78 -50.83
CA PRO A 189 25.79 -11.62 -49.69
C PRO A 189 25.68 -13.09 -50.12
N PRO A 190 26.41 -14.00 -49.45
CA PRO A 190 26.25 -15.43 -49.70
C PRO A 190 24.76 -15.80 -49.65
N PHE A 191 24.23 -16.39 -50.72
CA PHE A 191 22.81 -16.77 -50.85
C PHE A 191 22.26 -17.51 -49.61
N LEU A 192 23.11 -18.31 -48.95
CA LEU A 192 22.76 -19.02 -47.71
C LEU A 192 22.51 -18.07 -46.52
N LEU A 193 23.28 -16.98 -46.40
CA LEU A 193 23.09 -15.98 -45.36
C LEU A 193 21.80 -15.20 -45.58
N GLU A 194 21.49 -14.84 -46.83
CA GLU A 194 20.24 -14.15 -47.18
C GLU A 194 19.00 -15.00 -46.82
N ILE A 195 19.01 -16.28 -47.18
CA ILE A 195 17.93 -17.21 -46.79
C ILE A 195 17.85 -17.34 -45.26
N SER A 196 18.99 -17.49 -44.57
CA SER A 196 19.01 -17.61 -43.12
C SER A 196 18.47 -16.36 -42.41
N ALA A 197 18.76 -15.17 -42.96
CA ALA A 197 18.26 -13.89 -42.49
C ALA A 197 16.74 -13.79 -42.66
N GLN A 198 16.24 -14.11 -43.85
CA GLN A 198 14.80 -14.14 -44.15
C GLN A 198 14.05 -15.12 -43.25
N ILE A 199 14.56 -16.35 -43.07
CA ILE A 199 13.96 -17.35 -42.18
C ILE A 199 13.96 -16.85 -40.73
N THR A 200 15.09 -16.34 -40.24
CA THR A 200 15.19 -15.84 -38.86
C THR A 200 14.26 -14.66 -38.64
N PHE A 201 14.12 -13.77 -39.61
CA PHE A 201 13.19 -12.64 -39.57
C PHE A 201 11.72 -13.10 -39.54
N VAL A 202 11.33 -14.07 -40.36
CA VAL A 202 9.98 -14.66 -40.33
C VAL A 202 9.68 -15.33 -38.98
N LEU A 203 10.64 -16.09 -38.43
CA LEU A 203 10.49 -16.70 -37.10
C LEU A 203 10.37 -15.64 -36.01
N PHE A 204 11.13 -14.55 -36.10
CA PHE A 204 11.01 -13.41 -35.20
C PHE A 204 9.61 -12.79 -35.26
N LEU A 205 9.09 -12.52 -36.46
CA LEU A 205 7.74 -11.99 -36.63
C LEU A 205 6.68 -12.91 -36.03
N LEU A 206 6.78 -14.22 -36.27
CA LEU A 206 5.82 -15.19 -35.76
C LEU A 206 5.87 -15.28 -34.23
N PHE A 207 7.05 -15.47 -33.64
CA PHE A 207 7.13 -15.72 -32.21
C PHE A 207 7.11 -14.45 -31.35
N VAL A 208 7.77 -13.37 -31.79
CA VAL A 208 7.86 -12.12 -31.01
C VAL A 208 6.71 -11.19 -31.36
N THR A 209 6.58 -10.81 -32.63
CA THR A 209 5.59 -9.79 -33.02
C THR A 209 4.17 -10.33 -32.97
N VAL A 210 3.92 -11.58 -33.37
CA VAL A 210 2.57 -12.17 -33.35
C VAL A 210 2.27 -12.86 -32.03
N ILE A 211 3.05 -13.86 -31.61
CA ILE A 211 2.71 -14.63 -30.42
C ILE A 211 2.91 -13.82 -29.13
N LEU A 212 4.10 -13.26 -28.92
CA LEU A 212 4.42 -12.58 -27.66
C LEU A 212 3.59 -11.30 -27.46
N MET A 213 3.40 -10.46 -28.49
CA MET A 213 2.55 -9.27 -28.35
C MET A 213 1.07 -9.60 -28.12
N ASN A 214 0.52 -10.59 -28.83
CA ASN A 214 -0.87 -10.98 -28.61
C ASN A 214 -1.07 -11.61 -27.22
N LEU A 215 -0.07 -12.33 -26.71
CA LEU A 215 -0.12 -12.85 -25.34
C LEU A 215 -0.09 -11.72 -24.31
N LEU A 216 0.76 -10.72 -24.54
CA LEU A 216 0.90 -9.55 -23.69
C LEU A 216 -0.40 -8.74 -23.60
N ILE A 217 -1.02 -8.49 -24.75
CA ILE A 217 -2.33 -7.84 -24.85
C ILE A 217 -3.41 -8.74 -24.21
N GLY A 218 -3.41 -10.04 -24.50
CA GLY A 218 -4.40 -10.99 -24.00
C GLY A 218 -4.43 -11.09 -22.47
N ILE A 219 -3.26 -11.19 -21.84
CA ILE A 219 -3.13 -11.22 -20.37
C ILE A 219 -3.55 -9.87 -19.77
N ALA A 220 -3.07 -8.75 -20.34
CA ALA A 220 -3.45 -7.42 -19.85
C ALA A 220 -4.98 -7.21 -19.91
N VAL A 221 -5.63 -7.62 -21.00
CA VAL A 221 -7.09 -7.51 -21.16
C VAL A 221 -7.81 -8.39 -20.15
N HIS A 222 -7.37 -9.63 -19.95
CA HIS A 222 -7.96 -10.54 -18.96
C HIS A 222 -7.87 -9.96 -17.53
N ASP A 223 -6.72 -9.44 -17.15
CA ASP A 223 -6.50 -8.85 -15.82
C ASP A 223 -7.28 -7.55 -15.61
N ILE A 224 -7.36 -6.71 -16.65
CA ILE A 224 -8.20 -5.50 -16.65
C ILE A 224 -9.66 -5.87 -16.41
N GLN A 225 -10.17 -6.91 -17.07
CA GLN A 225 -11.56 -7.35 -16.90
C GLN A 225 -11.83 -7.86 -15.48
N GLY A 226 -10.92 -8.66 -14.92
CA GLY A 226 -11.01 -9.14 -13.53
C GLY A 226 -11.04 -7.98 -12.54
N LEU A 227 -10.17 -6.99 -12.72
CA LEU A 227 -10.12 -5.82 -11.85
C LEU A 227 -11.36 -4.92 -12.00
N LYS A 228 -11.88 -4.74 -13.23
CA LYS A 228 -13.07 -3.94 -13.50
C LYS A 228 -14.32 -4.48 -12.79
N LYS A 229 -14.47 -5.81 -12.68
CA LYS A 229 -15.58 -6.45 -11.94
C LYS A 229 -15.59 -6.07 -10.45
N THR A 230 -14.42 -5.82 -9.86
CA THR A 230 -14.28 -5.46 -8.43
C THR A 230 -14.07 -3.96 -8.20
N ALA A 231 -13.89 -3.18 -9.27
CA ALA A 231 -13.53 -1.76 -9.20
C ALA A 231 -14.62 -0.90 -8.52
N GLY A 232 -15.90 -1.20 -8.74
CA GLY A 232 -17.01 -0.49 -8.11
C GLY A 232 -17.00 -0.61 -6.59
N LEU A 233 -16.84 -1.85 -6.08
CA LEU A 233 -16.70 -2.12 -4.65
C LEU A 233 -15.41 -1.49 -4.08
N SER A 234 -14.29 -1.65 -4.77
CA SER A 234 -13.00 -1.07 -4.36
C SER A 234 -13.05 0.47 -4.27
N LYS A 235 -13.74 1.12 -5.21
CA LYS A 235 -14.01 2.56 -5.18
C LYS A 235 -14.82 2.94 -3.95
N LEU A 236 -15.92 2.23 -3.66
CA LEU A 236 -16.78 2.53 -2.51
C LEU A 236 -16.02 2.36 -1.18
N VAL A 237 -15.24 1.27 -1.05
CA VAL A 237 -14.38 1.03 0.12
C VAL A 237 -13.36 2.15 0.30
N ARG A 238 -12.72 2.63 -0.78
CA ARG A 238 -11.79 3.77 -0.71
C ARG A 238 -12.49 5.06 -0.33
N GLN A 239 -13.69 5.32 -0.85
CA GLN A 239 -14.50 6.48 -0.43
C GLN A 239 -14.82 6.42 1.07
N THR A 240 -15.32 5.29 1.57
CA THR A 240 -15.64 5.12 2.98
C THR A 240 -14.40 5.26 3.87
N LYS A 241 -13.26 4.68 3.47
CA LYS A 241 -11.99 4.86 4.20
C LYS A 241 -11.55 6.33 4.23
N LEU A 242 -11.61 7.02 3.09
CA LEU A 242 -11.26 8.44 3.02
C LEU A 242 -12.16 9.28 3.95
N ILE A 243 -13.47 9.03 3.91
CA ILE A 243 -14.44 9.69 4.80
C ILE A 243 -14.09 9.40 6.27
N SER A 244 -13.87 8.13 6.63
CA SER A 244 -13.52 7.73 7.99
C SER A 244 -12.20 8.35 8.48
N TYR A 245 -11.19 8.49 7.61
CA TYR A 245 -9.95 9.19 7.95
C TYR A 245 -10.17 10.69 8.16
N ILE A 246 -10.95 11.33 7.30
CA ILE A 246 -11.30 12.75 7.44
C ILE A 246 -12.10 12.99 8.72
N GLU A 247 -13.09 12.15 9.02
CA GLU A 247 -13.89 12.20 10.25
C GLU A 247 -13.00 12.00 11.48
N SER A 248 -12.14 10.97 11.48
CA SER A 248 -11.21 10.72 12.59
C SER A 248 -10.25 11.89 12.82
N ALA A 249 -9.72 12.49 11.74
CA ALA A 249 -8.89 13.69 11.84
C ALA A 249 -9.66 14.90 12.39
N LEU A 250 -10.93 15.07 11.97
CA LEU A 250 -11.83 16.12 12.44
C LEU A 250 -12.18 15.98 13.93
N PHE A 251 -12.35 14.74 14.41
CA PHE A 251 -12.67 14.46 15.81
C PHE A 251 -11.44 14.45 16.73
N ASN A 252 -10.25 14.10 16.24
CA ASN A 252 -9.00 14.10 17.03
C ASN A 252 -8.43 15.50 17.33
N GLY A 253 -9.13 16.58 17.01
CA GLY A 253 -8.80 17.93 17.47
C GLY A 253 -7.53 18.54 16.89
N TRP A 254 -6.92 17.90 15.89
CA TRP A 254 -5.66 18.34 15.25
C TRP A 254 -5.85 19.40 14.17
N LEU A 255 -7.10 19.76 13.86
CA LEU A 255 -7.45 20.73 12.82
C LEU A 255 -7.57 22.15 13.40
N PRO A 256 -6.93 23.17 12.77
CA PRO A 256 -7.07 24.56 13.20
C PRO A 256 -8.53 25.01 13.17
N ASN A 257 -8.91 25.86 14.13
CA ASN A 257 -10.31 26.25 14.40
C ASN A 257 -11.05 26.81 13.17
N TRP A 258 -10.37 27.53 12.28
CA TRP A 258 -10.95 28.05 11.04
C TRP A 258 -11.36 26.92 10.07
N LEU A 259 -10.49 25.92 9.89
CA LEU A 259 -10.79 24.78 9.02
C LEU A 259 -11.88 23.89 9.61
N ARG A 260 -11.93 23.75 10.95
CA ARG A 260 -13.04 23.09 11.65
C ARG A 260 -14.36 23.83 11.45
N SER A 261 -14.36 25.16 11.49
CA SER A 261 -15.54 26.00 11.22
C SER A 261 -16.02 25.89 9.76
N LEU A 262 -15.10 25.90 8.79
CA LEU A 262 -15.40 25.71 7.37
C LEU A 262 -15.96 24.30 7.09
N LEU A 263 -15.38 23.26 7.69
CA LEU A 263 -15.86 21.88 7.59
C LEU A 263 -17.19 21.66 8.30
N HIS A 264 -17.43 22.26 9.47
CA HIS A 264 -18.74 22.15 10.13
C HIS A 264 -19.85 22.80 9.27
N TYR A 265 -19.51 23.88 8.55
CA TYR A 265 -20.40 24.56 7.63
C TYR A 265 -20.66 23.77 6.33
N THR A 266 -19.67 23.03 5.81
CA THR A 266 -19.77 22.30 4.52
C THR A 266 -20.08 20.80 4.64
N ALA A 267 -19.66 20.14 5.72
CA ALA A 267 -19.74 18.69 5.88
C ALA A 267 -20.95 18.21 6.71
N LEU A 268 -21.69 19.10 7.38
CA LEU A 268 -23.00 18.73 7.92
C LEU A 268 -24.05 18.63 6.81
N VAL A 269 -24.02 17.51 6.09
CA VAL A 269 -25.22 16.89 5.47
C VAL A 269 -25.76 15.80 6.42
N SER A 270 -25.57 15.97 7.73
CA SER A 270 -26.52 15.41 8.68
C SER A 270 -27.55 16.51 8.87
N PRO A 271 -28.80 16.38 8.37
CA PRO A 271 -29.84 17.26 8.84
C PRO A 271 -29.86 17.10 10.35
N GLN A 272 -29.61 18.19 11.06
CA GLN A 272 -29.68 18.31 12.51
C GLN A 272 -31.14 18.15 12.96
N ALA A 273 -31.82 17.07 12.58
CA ALA A 273 -33.26 16.88 12.72
C ALA A 273 -33.71 15.43 12.45
N TYR A 274 -33.09 14.43 13.08
CA TYR A 274 -33.79 13.17 13.36
C TYR A 274 -33.57 12.74 14.82
N ARG A 275 -33.70 13.69 15.76
CA ARG A 275 -34.25 13.33 17.06
C ARG A 275 -35.76 13.23 16.83
N VAL A 276 -36.26 12.07 16.39
CA VAL A 276 -37.70 11.81 16.31
C VAL A 276 -38.23 11.83 17.75
N VAL A 277 -38.61 13.01 18.23
CA VAL A 277 -39.28 13.18 19.51
C VAL A 277 -40.70 12.68 19.31
N LEU A 278 -40.92 11.39 19.56
CA LEU A 278 -42.24 10.80 19.56
C LEU A 278 -42.97 11.25 20.84
N SER A 279 -43.74 12.32 20.74
CA SER A 279 -44.63 12.77 21.83
C SER A 279 -45.86 11.87 21.88
N VAL A 280 -45.91 10.97 22.86
CA VAL A 280 -47.09 10.15 23.16
C VAL A 280 -47.88 10.68 24.35
N LYS A 281 -49.20 10.54 24.30
CA LYS A 281 -50.11 10.87 25.41
C LYS A 281 -50.53 9.59 26.14
N PRO A 282 -49.86 9.22 27.25
CA PRO A 282 -50.04 7.92 27.89
C PRO A 282 -51.45 7.65 28.42
N LEU A 283 -52.20 8.70 28.73
CA LEU A 283 -53.56 8.62 29.31
C LEU A 283 -54.68 8.62 28.24
N ASN A 284 -54.35 8.70 26.95
CA ASN A 284 -55.34 8.74 25.88
C ASN A 284 -55.69 7.32 25.38
N PRO A 285 -56.94 6.85 25.50
CA PRO A 285 -57.32 5.48 25.08
C PRO A 285 -57.20 5.22 23.58
N GLY A 286 -57.10 6.26 22.75
CA GLY A 286 -56.91 6.16 21.29
C GLY A 286 -55.45 6.08 20.82
N GLU A 287 -54.47 6.21 21.71
CA GLU A 287 -53.04 6.22 21.34
C GLU A 287 -52.53 4.78 21.13
N LYS A 288 -52.28 4.40 19.87
CA LYS A 288 -51.79 3.06 19.48
C LYS A 288 -50.35 3.04 18.94
N ARG A 289 -49.66 4.19 18.95
CA ARG A 289 -48.32 4.35 18.34
C ARG A 289 -47.21 3.63 19.11
N LEU A 290 -47.42 3.33 20.38
CA LEU A 290 -46.52 2.56 21.23
C LEU A 290 -47.32 1.48 21.97
N PRO A 291 -46.74 0.28 22.22
CA PRO A 291 -47.34 -0.73 23.09
C PRO A 291 -47.64 -0.15 24.48
N ARG A 292 -48.81 -0.52 25.05
CA ARG A 292 -49.28 0.04 26.34
C ARG A 292 -48.29 -0.22 27.47
N ASP A 293 -47.67 -1.38 27.50
CA ASP A 293 -46.76 -1.78 28.57
C ASP A 293 -45.51 -0.88 28.61
N ILE A 294 -44.95 -0.60 27.43
CA ILE A 294 -43.79 0.31 27.27
C ILE A 294 -44.19 1.75 27.59
N MET A 295 -45.39 2.15 27.17
CA MET A 295 -45.93 3.49 27.40
C MET A 295 -46.18 3.76 28.89
N MET A 296 -46.73 2.78 29.62
CA MET A 296 -46.97 2.86 31.05
C MET A 296 -45.67 2.81 31.85
N ALA A 297 -44.72 1.93 31.48
CA ALA A 297 -43.40 1.90 32.10
C ALA A 297 -42.65 3.23 31.92
N ALA A 298 -42.67 3.80 30.70
CA ALA A 298 -42.08 5.11 30.44
C ALA A 298 -42.79 6.24 31.22
N TYR A 299 -44.11 6.16 31.36
CA TYR A 299 -44.90 7.10 32.16
C TYR A 299 -44.56 7.02 33.65
N GLU A 300 -44.38 5.82 34.21
CA GLU A 300 -43.97 5.64 35.61
C GLU A 300 -42.57 6.20 35.87
N VAL A 301 -41.61 5.92 34.97
CA VAL A 301 -40.26 6.50 35.04
C VAL A 301 -40.32 8.03 34.98
N ALA A 302 -41.18 8.59 34.12
CA ALA A 302 -41.38 10.04 34.03
C ALA A 302 -42.07 10.62 35.28
N LYS A 303 -43.05 9.92 35.85
CA LYS A 303 -43.77 10.30 37.08
C LYS A 303 -42.83 10.32 38.29
N GLN A 304 -41.98 9.31 38.42
CA GLN A 304 -40.95 9.24 39.46
C GLN A 304 -39.92 10.37 39.32
N ARG A 305 -39.64 10.80 38.08
CA ARG A 305 -38.75 11.94 37.79
C ARG A 305 -39.38 13.31 37.97
N LYS A 306 -40.71 13.45 38.06
CA LYS A 306 -41.39 14.76 38.25
C LYS A 306 -40.91 15.51 39.50
N HIS A 307 -40.42 14.78 40.51
CA HIS A 307 -39.90 15.33 41.75
C HIS A 307 -38.42 15.77 41.70
N LEU A 308 -37.70 15.43 40.62
CA LEU A 308 -36.33 15.86 40.32
C LEU A 308 -36.38 16.81 39.12
N GLY A 309 -36.37 18.12 39.38
CA GLY A 309 -36.56 19.13 38.35
C GLY A 309 -35.60 19.02 37.16
N THR A 310 -36.17 19.32 35.98
CA THR A 310 -35.53 19.73 34.71
C THR A 310 -34.82 18.71 33.80
N THR A 311 -34.94 19.04 32.52
CA THR A 311 -34.68 18.31 31.28
C THR A 311 -33.23 17.84 31.11
N ILE A 312 -33.08 16.76 30.32
CA ILE A 312 -31.81 16.15 29.88
C ILE A 312 -30.89 17.21 29.26
N SER A 313 -29.98 17.78 30.06
CA SER A 313 -28.71 18.31 29.60
C SER A 313 -27.72 17.15 29.54
N ASN A 314 -27.01 17.04 28.42
CA ASN A 314 -26.22 15.88 28.01
C ASN A 314 -24.97 15.58 28.88
N ARG A 315 -24.85 16.20 30.06
CA ARG A 315 -23.66 16.11 30.93
C ARG A 315 -23.76 15.08 32.07
N ASN A 316 -24.96 14.70 32.54
CA ASN A 316 -25.12 13.88 33.76
C ASN A 316 -26.00 12.61 33.60
N SER A 317 -26.13 12.07 32.38
CA SER A 317 -27.07 10.98 32.08
C SER A 317 -26.69 9.64 32.73
N THR A 318 -25.40 9.35 32.88
CA THR A 318 -24.90 8.10 33.49
C THR A 318 -25.07 8.08 35.00
N VAL A 319 -24.71 9.16 35.71
CA VAL A 319 -24.87 9.27 37.18
C VAL A 319 -26.34 9.15 37.60
N THR A 320 -27.24 9.75 36.82
CA THR A 320 -28.69 9.69 37.08
C THR A 320 -29.27 8.30 36.82
N PHE A 321 -28.74 7.56 35.83
CA PHE A 321 -29.13 6.18 35.56
C PHE A 321 -28.67 5.23 36.67
N PHE A 322 -27.44 5.39 37.18
CA PHE A 322 -26.92 4.60 38.30
C PHE A 322 -27.69 4.86 39.61
N ASN A 323 -28.02 6.12 39.93
CA ASN A 323 -28.86 6.44 41.09
C ASN A 323 -30.28 5.88 40.96
N PHE A 324 -30.84 5.83 39.74
CA PHE A 324 -32.13 5.21 39.49
C PHE A 324 -32.08 3.68 39.64
N LYS A 325 -31.04 3.03 39.10
CA LYS A 325 -30.82 1.59 39.20
C LYS A 325 -30.62 1.16 40.66
N ASN A 326 -29.77 1.85 41.42
CA ASN A 326 -29.56 1.57 42.85
C ASN A 326 -30.84 1.78 43.67
N LYS A 327 -31.66 2.80 43.34
CA LYS A 327 -32.92 3.03 44.06
C LYS A 327 -33.95 1.93 43.78
N PHE A 328 -34.03 1.46 42.54
CA PHE A 328 -34.88 0.33 42.14
C PHE A 328 -34.43 -0.99 42.80
N GLU A 329 -33.13 -1.25 42.87
CA GLU A 329 -32.55 -2.40 43.59
C GLU A 329 -32.75 -2.31 45.11
N SER A 330 -32.68 -1.11 45.70
CA SER A 330 -32.91 -0.91 47.14
C SER A 330 -34.35 -1.14 47.58
N SER A 331 -35.34 -0.90 46.71
CA SER A 331 -36.75 -1.26 46.98
C SER A 331 -36.99 -2.77 47.03
N THR A 332 -36.01 -3.57 46.57
CA THR A 332 -36.09 -5.04 46.56
C THR A 332 -35.34 -5.67 47.74
N SER A 333 -34.59 -4.88 48.53
CA SER A 333 -33.78 -5.36 49.64
C SER A 333 -33.97 -4.48 50.89
N THR A 334 -34.84 -4.95 51.78
CA THR A 334 -35.08 -4.37 53.10
C THR A 334 -33.82 -4.45 53.98
N SER A 335 -33.59 -3.39 54.77
CA SER A 335 -32.75 -3.33 55.98
C SER A 335 -31.27 -2.95 55.81
N ALA A 336 -30.94 -1.66 56.03
CA ALA A 336 -29.84 -1.23 56.92
C ALA A 336 -29.72 0.31 56.98
N VAL A 337 -30.07 0.84 58.16
CA VAL A 337 -29.51 1.99 58.89
C VAL A 337 -29.01 3.22 58.12
N ALA A 338 -29.70 4.34 58.36
CA ALA A 338 -29.28 5.70 58.07
C ALA A 338 -28.09 6.13 58.93
N MET A 339 -27.11 6.82 58.33
CA MET A 339 -26.30 7.79 59.05
C MET A 339 -25.97 8.99 58.15
N ASP A 340 -26.34 10.15 58.67
CA ASP A 340 -26.27 11.48 58.08
C ASP A 340 -24.84 12.04 58.21
N ARG A 341 -24.26 12.52 57.11
CA ARG A 341 -23.11 13.43 57.13
C ARG A 341 -23.14 14.36 55.92
N SER A 342 -23.60 15.57 56.18
CA SER A 342 -23.30 16.79 55.46
C SER A 342 -21.81 17.15 55.58
N ALA A 343 -21.14 17.33 54.45
CA ALA A 343 -19.93 18.14 54.34
C ALA A 343 -19.77 18.59 52.89
N ASP A 344 -19.92 19.89 52.68
CA ASP A 344 -19.45 20.62 51.50
C ASP A 344 -17.96 20.34 51.28
N SER A 345 -17.59 19.92 50.07
CA SER A 345 -16.30 20.31 49.49
C SER A 345 -16.42 20.33 47.97
N ASP A 346 -16.45 21.54 47.44
CA ASP A 346 -16.44 21.85 46.03
C ASP A 346 -15.02 21.61 45.46
N CYS A 347 -14.73 20.40 44.98
CA CYS A 347 -13.58 20.12 44.12
C CYS A 347 -13.68 18.71 43.47
N GLY A 348 -13.61 18.63 42.14
CA GLY A 348 -13.22 17.38 41.45
C GLY A 348 -14.23 16.79 40.45
N PHE A 349 -14.45 17.45 39.31
CA PHE A 349 -15.19 16.87 38.17
C PHE A 349 -14.29 16.02 37.23
N GLU A 350 -12.97 16.12 37.31
CA GLU A 350 -12.04 15.30 36.51
C GLU A 350 -11.67 13.96 37.18
N THR A 351 -11.68 13.88 38.51
CA THR A 351 -11.18 12.71 39.26
C THR A 351 -12.09 11.49 39.19
N ALA A 352 -13.41 11.63 39.13
CA ALA A 352 -14.33 10.48 39.13
C ALA A 352 -14.36 9.70 37.79
N SER A 353 -14.25 10.42 36.66
CA SER A 353 -14.16 9.80 35.32
C SER A 353 -12.78 9.17 35.10
N ILE A 354 -11.72 9.82 35.60
CA ILE A 354 -10.36 9.25 35.60
C ILE A 354 -10.29 8.03 36.53
N CYS A 355 -10.91 8.03 37.71
CA CYS A 355 -10.96 6.85 38.58
C CYS A 355 -11.67 5.65 37.93
N THR A 356 -12.73 5.86 37.17
CA THR A 356 -13.43 4.75 36.48
C THR A 356 -12.72 4.27 35.21
N LEU A 357 -11.99 5.15 34.54
CA LEU A 357 -11.12 4.77 33.42
C LEU A 357 -9.86 4.05 33.92
N THR A 358 -9.26 4.51 35.01
CA THR A 358 -8.09 3.88 35.64
C THR A 358 -8.47 2.51 36.19
N THR A 359 -9.60 2.35 36.88
CA THR A 359 -10.03 1.02 37.34
C THR A 359 -10.30 0.06 36.18
N LYS A 360 -10.89 0.52 35.06
CA LYS A 360 -11.07 -0.32 33.87
C LYS A 360 -9.77 -0.62 33.13
N ILE A 361 -8.82 0.31 33.12
CA ILE A 361 -7.49 0.11 32.55
C ILE A 361 -6.73 -0.92 33.40
N ASP A 362 -6.82 -0.83 34.73
CA ASP A 362 -6.21 -1.78 35.66
C ASP A 362 -6.85 -3.16 35.54
N GLU A 363 -8.19 -3.24 35.47
CA GLU A 363 -8.91 -4.51 35.27
C GLU A 363 -8.60 -5.15 33.90
N ASN A 364 -8.39 -4.33 32.86
CA ASN A 364 -7.96 -4.82 31.56
C ASN A 364 -6.48 -5.21 31.55
N ALA A 365 -5.62 -4.50 32.29
CA ALA A 365 -4.21 -4.83 32.45
C ALA A 365 -4.03 -6.16 33.18
N GLU A 366 -4.84 -6.44 34.22
CA GLU A 366 -4.88 -7.73 34.90
C GLU A 366 -5.33 -8.86 33.97
N LYS A 367 -6.37 -8.64 33.15
CA LYS A 367 -6.82 -9.62 32.14
C LYS A 367 -5.74 -9.90 31.09
N ILE A 368 -4.96 -8.88 30.71
CA ILE A 368 -3.84 -9.04 29.77
C ILE A 368 -2.68 -9.81 30.40
N GLU A 369 -2.35 -9.58 31.67
CA GLU A 369 -1.34 -10.37 32.38
C GLU A 369 -1.77 -11.83 32.58
N LEU A 370 -3.05 -12.07 32.85
CA LEU A 370 -3.63 -13.43 32.88
C LEU A 370 -3.49 -14.13 31.51
N LEU A 371 -3.89 -13.47 30.43
CA LEU A 371 -3.73 -14.00 29.06
C LEU A 371 -2.26 -14.26 28.71
N LYS A 372 -1.36 -13.38 29.14
CA LYS A 372 0.09 -13.52 28.94
C LYS A 372 0.66 -14.68 29.76
N HIS A 373 0.11 -14.97 30.93
CA HIS A 373 0.44 -16.15 31.71
C HIS A 373 -0.04 -17.43 31.01
N GLU A 374 -1.30 -17.47 30.56
CA GLU A 374 -1.87 -18.60 29.82
C GLU A 374 -1.08 -18.88 28.53
N ILE A 375 -0.68 -17.85 27.78
CA ILE A 375 0.17 -18.00 26.59
C ILE A 375 1.54 -18.57 26.95
N ARG A 376 2.09 -18.24 28.11
CA ARG A 376 3.37 -18.78 28.59
C ARG A 376 3.25 -20.27 28.91
N ASP A 377 2.17 -20.67 29.57
CA ASP A 377 1.89 -22.07 29.87
C ASP A 377 1.59 -22.88 28.60
N LEU A 378 0.85 -22.30 27.66
CA LEU A 378 0.62 -22.90 26.33
C LEU A 378 1.93 -23.07 25.55
N LYS A 379 2.84 -22.09 25.64
CA LYS A 379 4.17 -22.22 25.04
C LYS A 379 5.01 -23.30 25.73
N GLY A 380 4.93 -23.41 27.05
CA GLY A 380 5.59 -24.46 27.82
C GLY A 380 5.11 -25.86 27.44
N THR A 381 3.80 -26.06 27.36
CA THR A 381 3.19 -27.33 26.94
C THR A 381 3.51 -27.67 25.49
N LEU A 382 3.56 -26.68 24.59
CA LEU A 382 3.99 -26.89 23.20
C LEU A 382 5.45 -27.37 23.11
N LEU A 383 6.37 -26.74 23.85
CA LEU A 383 7.77 -27.15 23.89
C LEU A 383 7.93 -28.56 24.49
N GLN A 384 7.14 -28.89 25.52
CA GLN A 384 7.14 -30.23 26.09
C GLN A 384 6.65 -31.27 25.07
N ASN A 385 5.58 -30.97 24.33
CA ASN A 385 5.10 -31.84 23.25
C ASN A 385 6.13 -32.01 22.12
N GLN A 386 6.86 -30.94 21.78
CA GLN A 386 7.94 -31.00 20.80
C GLN A 386 9.08 -31.92 21.29
N HIS A 387 9.44 -31.85 22.57
CA HIS A 387 10.48 -32.72 23.14
C HIS A 387 10.04 -34.20 23.18
N VAL A 388 8.76 -34.48 23.46
CA VAL A 388 8.21 -35.85 23.40
C VAL A 388 8.23 -36.38 21.97
N LEU A 389 7.90 -35.55 20.98
CA LEU A 389 7.99 -35.92 19.57
C LEU A 389 9.43 -36.25 19.15
N GLU A 390 10.42 -35.47 19.59
CA GLU A 390 11.84 -35.77 19.32
C GLU A 390 12.29 -37.08 19.97
N GLN A 391 11.86 -37.37 21.20
CA GLN A 391 12.16 -38.64 21.86
C GLN A 391 11.52 -39.83 21.14
N LEU A 392 10.26 -39.71 20.71
CA LEU A 392 9.58 -40.74 19.93
C LEU A 392 10.27 -40.97 18.58
N LEU A 393 10.69 -39.90 17.91
CA LEU A 393 11.42 -39.99 16.65
C LEU A 393 12.77 -40.71 16.85
N GLY A 394 13.48 -40.42 17.94
CA GLY A 394 14.71 -41.12 18.34
C GLY A 394 14.51 -42.61 18.62
N ILE A 395 13.42 -42.99 19.29
CA ILE A 395 13.10 -44.41 19.53
C ILE A 395 12.76 -45.13 18.23
N LEU A 396 12.03 -44.47 17.32
CA LEU A 396 11.69 -45.03 16.01
C LEU A 396 12.91 -45.24 15.13
N THR A 397 13.86 -44.29 15.11
CA THR A 397 15.10 -44.44 14.35
C THR A 397 15.96 -45.57 14.90
N VAL A 398 16.09 -45.71 16.22
CA VAL A 398 16.80 -46.84 16.86
C VAL A 398 16.13 -48.18 16.55
N LYS A 399 14.80 -48.27 16.61
CA LYS A 399 14.06 -49.49 16.22
C LYS A 399 14.29 -49.86 14.76
N GLN A 400 14.29 -48.87 13.87
CA GLN A 400 14.51 -49.10 12.44
C GLN A 400 15.94 -49.60 12.18
N GLN A 401 16.92 -49.07 12.92
CA GLN A 401 18.31 -49.51 12.86
C GLN A 401 18.51 -50.94 13.41
N GLN A 402 17.82 -51.30 14.50
CA GLN A 402 17.81 -52.67 15.01
C GLN A 402 17.17 -53.66 14.03
N GLN A 403 16.07 -53.29 13.36
CA GLN A 403 15.46 -54.14 12.33
C GLN A 403 16.38 -54.36 11.12
N GLN A 404 17.13 -53.33 10.70
CA GLN A 404 18.12 -53.47 9.64
C GLN A 404 19.30 -54.37 10.07
N LEU A 405 19.77 -54.22 11.31
CA LEU A 405 20.84 -55.06 11.85
C LEU A 405 20.40 -56.54 11.95
N HIS A 406 19.16 -56.78 12.39
CA HIS A 406 18.59 -58.12 12.47
C HIS A 406 18.41 -58.74 11.09
N ARG A 407 17.98 -57.97 10.08
CA ARG A 407 17.92 -58.44 8.67
C ARG A 407 19.29 -58.86 8.15
N SER A 408 20.31 -58.02 8.37
CA SER A 408 21.69 -58.31 7.95
C SER A 408 22.26 -59.54 8.66
N ALA A 409 21.93 -59.75 9.94
CA ALA A 409 22.32 -60.94 10.69
C ALA A 409 21.64 -62.21 10.15
N THR A 410 20.34 -62.18 9.84
CA THR A 410 19.66 -63.31 9.17
C THR A 410 20.23 -63.61 7.79
N GLU A 411 20.55 -62.60 6.98
CA GLU A 411 21.18 -62.80 5.66
C GLU A 411 22.57 -63.44 5.79
N LYS A 412 23.36 -63.06 6.79
CA LYS A 412 24.64 -63.69 7.09
C LYS A 412 24.48 -65.15 7.57
N SER A 413 23.53 -65.44 8.45
CA SER A 413 23.26 -66.81 8.89
C SER A 413 22.74 -67.72 7.77
N ILE A 414 21.95 -67.19 6.83
CA ILE A 414 21.49 -67.93 5.64
C ILE A 414 22.68 -68.23 4.71
N LYS A 415 23.62 -67.29 4.54
CA LYS A 415 24.84 -67.51 3.75
C LYS A 415 25.77 -68.56 4.36
N ILE A 416 25.87 -68.64 5.69
CA ILE A 416 26.71 -69.64 6.37
C ILE A 416 26.08 -71.05 6.27
N LYS A 417 24.75 -71.17 6.39
CA LYS A 417 24.03 -72.44 6.24
C LYS A 417 24.05 -73.04 4.82
N ASN A 418 24.38 -72.25 3.81
CA ASN A 418 24.51 -72.72 2.43
C ASN A 418 25.96 -73.12 2.06
N HIS A 419 26.89 -73.05 3.02
CA HIS A 419 28.31 -73.37 2.84
C HIS A 419 28.82 -74.54 3.70
N GLU A 420 27.96 -75.15 4.53
CA GLU A 420 28.09 -76.51 5.03
C GLU A 420 27.22 -77.44 4.18
#